data_AF-A0AAD2EDH7-F1
#
_entry.id   AF-A0AAD2EDH7-F1
#
_cell.length_a   1.000
_cell.length_b   1.000
_cell.length_c   1.000
_cell.angle_alpha   90.00
_cell.angle_beta   90.00
_cell.angle_gamma   90.00
#
_symmetry.space_group_name_H-M   'P 1'
#
loop_
_entity.id
_entity.type
_entity.pdbx_description
1 polymer ?
#
loop_
_entity_poly.entity_id
_entity_poly.type
_entity_poly.pdbx_seq_one_letter_code
_entity_poly.pdbx_strand_id
1 'polypeptide(L)'
;MSFTYATIGSALGLAKVIENGEIKGSIGGVPTSNPTKKVWAVSQALGDIAFAFPFSVIFLEIQDTLRSNPPEKVTMKKASIMAVCTTTFFNLCCGGLGYAAFGNSTPGNLLTGFGFYEPYWLIDFANACVFLHLVGGYQVFSQPLFAITERWIIKKFPNCRTLHEDYNPKLIPGLRLNLLRLCFRTAYVAFTTGFAILFPDKPGHHDFFVLKKLVLPDGSTLRAKLPGRPTRDCLFSDPTRDGKSLLKIWNMNDFTGILGVFNCQGAAWCRVSTKNLVHNEQPGAVSCTIQAKDVHI
;
A
#
# COMPACT_ATOMS: atom_id res chain seq x y z
N MET A 1 3.44 14.33 1.33
CA MET A 1 3.91 13.68 0.09
C MET A 1 5.44 13.61 0.15
N SER A 2 6.05 12.46 -0.12
CA SER A 2 7.51 12.34 -0.19
C SER A 2 8.03 13.07 -1.43
N PHE A 3 8.98 13.99 -1.25
CA PHE A 3 9.53 14.83 -2.33
C PHE A 3 10.18 13.96 -3.41
N THR A 4 11.08 13.05 -3.04
CA THR A 4 11.79 12.17 -3.97
C THR A 4 10.83 11.27 -4.74
N TYR A 5 9.88 10.66 -4.02
CA TYR A 5 8.82 9.87 -4.64
C TYR A 5 8.04 10.67 -5.67
N ALA A 6 7.63 11.89 -5.32
CA ALA A 6 6.81 12.71 -6.20
C ALA A 6 7.58 13.18 -7.45
N THR A 7 8.84 13.56 -7.29
CA THR A 7 9.70 13.94 -8.42
C THR A 7 9.93 12.76 -9.36
N ILE A 8 10.30 11.58 -8.83
CA ILE A 8 10.54 10.38 -9.64
C ILE A 8 9.24 9.93 -10.31
N GLY A 9 8.15 9.81 -9.56
CA GLY A 9 6.85 9.41 -10.09
C GLY A 9 6.34 10.34 -11.19
N SER A 10 6.51 11.66 -11.03
CA SER A 10 6.15 12.65 -12.05
C SER A 10 7.02 12.50 -13.30
N ALA A 11 8.34 12.35 -13.14
CA ALA A 11 9.25 12.17 -14.26
C ALA A 11 8.96 10.88 -15.05
N LEU A 12 8.72 9.77 -14.35
CA LEU A 12 8.33 8.50 -14.97
C LEU A 12 6.96 8.59 -15.65
N GLY A 13 6.01 9.28 -15.02
CA GLY A 13 4.71 9.60 -15.63
C GLY A 13 4.85 10.35 -16.94
N LEU A 14 5.64 11.44 -16.95
CA LEU A 14 5.91 12.22 -18.15
C LEU A 14 6.61 11.39 -19.23
N ALA A 15 7.65 10.64 -18.88
CA ALA A 15 8.33 9.74 -19.80
C ALA A 15 7.36 8.74 -20.43
N LYS A 16 6.42 8.21 -19.63
CA LYS A 16 5.41 7.26 -20.12
C LYS A 16 4.38 7.92 -21.04
N VAL A 17 3.98 9.16 -20.77
CA VAL A 17 3.11 9.93 -21.69
C VAL A 17 3.80 10.13 -23.03
N ILE A 18 5.09 10.49 -23.02
CA ILE A 18 5.89 10.66 -24.24
C ILE A 18 6.00 9.34 -25.00
N GLU A 19 6.28 8.23 -24.30
CA GLU A 19 6.38 6.89 -24.88
C GLU A 19 5.04 6.42 -25.48
N ASN A 20 3.91 6.68 -24.80
CA ASN A 20 2.59 6.32 -25.30
C ASN A 20 2.22 7.11 -26.57
N GLY A 21 2.74 8.32 -26.75
CA GLY A 21 2.36 9.22 -27.85
C GLY A 21 0.93 9.80 -27.72
N GLU A 22 0.22 9.49 -26.63
CA GLU A 22 -1.13 9.94 -26.35
C GLU A 22 -1.38 10.13 -24.85
N ILE A 23 -2.39 10.94 -24.52
CA ILE A 23 -2.87 11.13 -23.14
C ILE A 23 -4.00 10.13 -22.89
N LYS A 24 -3.79 9.17 -21.99
CA LYS A 24 -4.79 8.14 -21.65
C LYS A 24 -5.88 8.63 -20.69
N GLY A 25 -5.61 9.73 -19.99
CA GLY A 25 -6.57 10.34 -19.07
C GLY A 25 -7.72 11.02 -19.82
N SER A 26 -8.95 10.81 -19.34
CA SER A 26 -10.15 11.48 -19.86
C SER A 26 -10.66 12.55 -18.89
N ILE A 27 -11.31 13.61 -19.40
CA ILE A 27 -11.94 14.65 -18.58
C ILE A 27 -13.07 14.07 -17.71
N GLY A 28 -13.75 13.02 -18.20
CA GLY A 28 -14.84 12.36 -17.48
C GLY A 28 -14.39 11.51 -16.29
N GLY A 29 -13.10 11.25 -16.12
CA GLY A 29 -12.58 10.36 -15.08
C GLY A 29 -12.96 8.90 -15.31
N VAL A 30 -12.80 8.07 -14.27
CA VAL A 30 -13.15 6.65 -14.32
C VAL A 30 -14.66 6.46 -14.58
N PRO A 31 -15.07 5.69 -15.59
CA PRO A 31 -16.47 5.40 -15.86
C PRO A 31 -17.06 4.52 -14.75
N THR A 32 -18.32 4.78 -14.38
CA THR A 32 -19.02 4.04 -13.33
C THR A 32 -20.37 3.54 -13.83
N SER A 33 -20.84 2.40 -13.32
CA SER A 33 -22.08 1.77 -13.78
C SER A 33 -23.35 2.59 -13.52
N ASN A 34 -23.34 3.52 -12.56
CA ASN A 34 -24.46 4.42 -12.30
C ASN A 34 -23.99 5.77 -11.69
N PRO A 35 -24.83 6.82 -11.72
CA PRO A 35 -24.48 8.15 -11.21
C PRO A 35 -24.13 8.17 -9.70
N THR A 36 -24.79 7.35 -8.89
CA THR A 36 -24.58 7.31 -7.44
C THR A 36 -23.16 6.84 -7.09
N LYS A 37 -22.65 5.82 -7.79
CA LYS A 37 -21.26 5.37 -7.67
C LYS A 37 -20.28 6.44 -8.13
N LYS A 38 -20.63 7.24 -9.15
CA LYS A 38 -19.80 8.36 -9.59
C LYS A 38 -19.66 9.42 -8.50
N VAL A 39 -20.77 9.81 -7.89
CA VAL A 39 -20.80 10.77 -6.77
C VAL A 39 -19.93 10.25 -5.62
N TRP A 40 -20.09 8.97 -5.25
CA TRP A 40 -19.29 8.36 -4.20
C TRP A 40 -17.78 8.40 -4.50
N ALA A 41 -17.37 8.01 -5.71
CA ALA A 41 -15.98 8.04 -6.12
C ALA A 41 -15.38 9.46 -6.11
N VAL A 42 -16.16 10.47 -6.52
CA VAL A 42 -15.76 11.88 -6.43
C VAL A 42 -15.61 12.32 -4.98
N SER A 43 -16.55 11.96 -4.10
CA SER A 43 -16.47 12.24 -2.66
C SER A 43 -15.25 11.58 -2.01
N GLN A 44 -14.91 10.33 -2.39
CA GLN A 44 -13.70 9.66 -1.94
C GLN A 44 -12.44 10.41 -2.39
N ALA A 45 -12.36 10.79 -3.67
CA ALA A 45 -11.23 11.56 -4.19
C ALA A 45 -11.07 12.92 -3.48
N LEU A 46 -12.17 13.61 -3.17
CA LEU A 46 -12.13 14.84 -2.37
C LEU A 46 -11.63 14.58 -0.94
N GLY A 47 -12.03 13.45 -0.34
CA GLY A 47 -11.52 13.01 0.95
C GLY A 47 -10.02 12.75 0.93
N ASP A 48 -9.51 12.07 -0.10
CA ASP A 48 -8.09 11.80 -0.29
C ASP A 48 -7.28 13.10 -0.47
N ILE A 49 -7.82 14.07 -1.22
CA ILE A 49 -7.23 15.41 -1.36
C ILE A 49 -7.19 16.11 0.00
N ALA A 50 -8.30 16.13 0.75
CA ALA A 50 -8.34 16.77 2.06
C ALA A 50 -7.33 16.14 3.04
N PHE A 51 -7.22 14.80 3.02
CA PHE A 51 -6.26 14.05 3.84
C PHE A 51 -4.81 14.34 3.47
N ALA A 52 -4.52 14.74 2.22
CA ALA A 52 -3.16 15.09 1.78
C ALA A 52 -2.65 16.42 2.38
N PHE A 53 -3.52 17.24 3.00
CA PHE A 53 -3.17 18.51 3.63
C PHE A 53 -3.47 18.54 5.16
N PRO A 54 -2.94 17.62 5.99
CA PRO A 54 -3.32 17.49 7.40
C PRO A 54 -2.58 18.47 8.33
N PHE A 55 -2.20 19.66 7.84
CA PHE A 55 -1.31 20.55 8.58
C PHE A 55 -1.96 21.19 9.82
N SER A 56 -3.28 21.27 9.88
CA SER A 56 -4.02 21.89 11.00
C SER A 56 -3.76 21.21 12.34
N VAL A 57 -3.51 19.89 12.35
CA VAL A 57 -3.28 19.11 13.57
C VAL A 57 -1.95 19.48 14.25
N ILE A 58 -0.93 19.78 13.45
CA ILE A 58 0.43 20.08 13.93
C ILE A 58 0.73 21.57 13.93
N PHE A 59 -0.14 22.38 13.35
CA PHE A 59 0.08 23.81 13.14
C PHE A 59 0.43 24.53 14.44
N LEU A 60 -0.38 24.36 15.48
CA LEU A 60 -0.21 25.02 16.78
C LEU A 60 1.09 24.57 17.49
N GLU A 61 1.39 23.28 17.44
CA GLU A 61 2.61 22.70 18.04
C GLU A 61 3.87 23.24 17.37
N ILE A 62 3.83 23.48 16.05
CA ILE A 62 4.96 24.11 15.36
C ILE A 62 5.08 25.57 15.80
N GLN A 63 3.98 26.34 15.92
CA GLN A 63 4.06 27.75 16.34
C GLN A 63 4.72 27.89 17.70
N ASP A 64 4.34 27.03 18.65
CA ASP A 64 4.85 27.04 20.04
C ASP A 64 6.37 26.79 20.13
N THR A 65 6.98 26.22 19.08
CA THR A 65 8.44 25.98 19.00
C THR A 65 9.22 27.08 18.30
N LEU A 66 8.54 28.04 17.66
CA LEU A 66 9.22 29.08 16.92
C LEU A 66 9.81 30.14 17.84
N ARG A 67 10.88 30.79 17.36
CA ARG A 67 11.45 31.94 18.04
C ARG A 67 10.44 33.10 17.99
N SER A 68 10.39 33.87 19.08
CA SER A 68 9.48 35.00 19.24
C SER A 68 9.77 36.18 18.29
N ASN A 69 10.97 36.24 17.71
CA ASN A 69 11.36 37.30 16.76
C ASN A 69 11.87 36.71 15.43
N PRO A 70 11.22 36.97 14.28
CA PRO A 70 9.97 37.73 14.11
C PRO A 70 8.74 36.98 14.69
N PRO A 71 7.57 37.64 14.83
CA PRO A 71 6.39 37.00 15.42
C PRO A 71 6.05 35.67 14.72
N GLU A 72 5.72 34.65 15.51
CA GLU A 72 5.48 33.28 15.06
C GLU A 72 4.46 33.21 13.91
N LYS A 73 3.41 34.02 13.97
CA LYS A 73 2.39 34.17 12.91
C LYS A 73 3.01 34.53 11.55
N VAL A 74 4.03 35.38 11.51
CA VAL A 74 4.68 35.83 10.27
C VAL A 74 5.50 34.68 9.68
N THR A 75 6.35 34.05 10.51
CA THR A 75 7.17 32.91 10.13
C THR A 75 6.30 31.73 9.67
N MET A 76 5.25 31.40 10.44
CA MET A 76 4.32 30.33 10.11
C MET A 76 3.52 30.62 8.86
N LYS A 77 3.03 31.85 8.67
CA LYS A 77 2.30 32.20 7.44
C LYS A 77 3.18 31.95 6.21
N LYS A 78 4.44 32.39 6.25
CA LYS A 78 5.38 32.16 5.14
C LYS A 78 5.66 30.67 4.92
N ALA A 79 5.94 29.93 6.00
CA ALA A 79 6.20 28.51 5.95
C ALA A 79 4.99 27.70 5.44
N SER A 80 3.79 27.99 5.92
CA SER A 80 2.56 27.33 5.50
C SER A 80 2.22 27.61 4.04
N ILE A 81 2.37 28.86 3.56
CA ILE A 81 2.17 29.19 2.15
C ILE A 81 3.13 28.37 1.28
N MET A 82 4.42 28.35 1.62
CA MET A 82 5.40 27.54 0.90
C MET A 82 5.04 26.05 0.92
N ALA A 83 4.72 25.50 2.09
CA ALA A 83 4.39 24.09 2.24
C ALA A 83 3.16 23.68 1.43
N VAL A 84 2.09 24.49 1.46
CA VAL A 84 0.86 24.24 0.69
C VAL A 84 1.14 24.34 -0.81
N CYS A 85 1.81 25.40 -1.27
CA CYS A 85 2.15 25.55 -2.69
C CYS A 85 2.99 24.38 -3.20
N THR A 86 4.05 24.01 -2.47
CA THR A 86 4.92 22.90 -2.85
C THR A 86 4.16 21.57 -2.86
N THR A 87 3.35 21.29 -1.84
CA THR A 87 2.59 20.04 -1.75
C THR A 87 1.55 19.94 -2.86
N THR A 88 0.83 21.02 -3.14
CA THR A 88 -0.14 21.10 -4.24
C THR A 88 0.53 20.86 -5.58
N PHE A 89 1.67 21.52 -5.83
CA PHE A 89 2.44 21.33 -7.07
C PHE A 89 2.80 19.85 -7.28
N PHE A 90 3.40 19.20 -6.29
CA PHE A 90 3.81 17.80 -6.41
C PHE A 90 2.63 16.83 -6.52
N ASN A 91 1.54 17.06 -5.79
CA ASN A 91 0.33 16.25 -5.90
C ASN A 91 -0.31 16.39 -7.29
N LEU A 92 -0.36 17.61 -7.84
CA LEU A 92 -0.88 17.86 -9.18
C LEU A 92 0.01 17.21 -10.25
N CYS A 93 1.34 17.32 -10.13
CA CYS A 93 2.27 16.67 -11.06
C CYS A 93 2.14 15.15 -11.02
N CYS A 94 2.16 14.53 -9.84
CA CYS A 94 2.03 13.08 -9.72
C CYS A 94 0.66 12.57 -10.18
N GLY A 95 -0.41 13.20 -9.69
CA GLY A 95 -1.77 12.80 -10.03
C GLY A 95 -2.07 13.03 -11.52
N GLY A 96 -1.69 14.21 -12.04
CA GLY A 96 -1.92 14.60 -13.43
C GLY A 96 -1.10 13.79 -14.42
N LEU A 97 0.23 13.70 -14.24
CA LEU A 97 1.10 12.94 -15.14
C LEU A 97 0.86 11.43 -15.02
N GLY A 98 0.58 10.94 -13.81
CA GLY A 98 0.18 9.55 -13.62
C GLY A 98 -1.13 9.22 -14.34
N TYR A 99 -2.14 10.07 -14.20
CA TYR A 99 -3.42 9.89 -14.89
C TYR A 99 -3.31 10.07 -16.41
N ALA A 100 -2.45 10.98 -16.88
CA ALA A 100 -2.14 11.09 -18.30
C ALA A 100 -1.44 9.82 -18.84
N ALA A 101 -0.56 9.20 -18.06
CA ALA A 101 0.19 8.01 -18.43
C ALA A 101 -0.64 6.72 -18.43
N PHE A 102 -1.55 6.55 -17.47
CA PHE A 102 -2.26 5.28 -17.22
C PHE A 102 -3.79 5.37 -17.36
N GLY A 103 -4.36 6.56 -17.44
CA GLY A 103 -5.80 6.79 -17.55
C GLY A 103 -6.58 6.11 -16.42
N ASN A 104 -7.64 5.38 -16.77
CA ASN A 104 -8.49 4.67 -15.80
C ASN A 104 -7.78 3.51 -15.08
N SER A 105 -6.58 3.11 -15.54
CA SER A 105 -5.76 2.07 -14.91
C SER A 105 -4.69 2.64 -13.98
N THR A 106 -4.80 3.91 -13.61
CA THR A 106 -3.84 4.56 -12.70
C THR A 106 -3.83 3.85 -11.34
N PRO A 107 -2.67 3.35 -10.89
CA PRO A 107 -2.60 2.69 -9.60
C PRO A 107 -2.59 3.69 -8.43
N GLY A 108 -3.14 3.30 -7.28
CA GLY A 108 -3.15 4.15 -6.08
C GLY A 108 -1.75 4.52 -5.56
N ASN A 109 -0.77 3.63 -5.72
CA ASN A 109 0.64 3.97 -5.63
C ASN A 109 1.20 4.05 -7.05
N LEU A 110 1.51 5.27 -7.51
CA LEU A 110 1.94 5.55 -8.88
C LEU A 110 3.15 4.68 -9.29
N LEU A 111 4.10 4.44 -8.39
CA LEU A 111 5.30 3.65 -8.69
C LEU A 111 5.01 2.17 -8.94
N THR A 112 3.87 1.64 -8.48
CA THR A 112 3.49 0.24 -8.79
C THR A 112 3.13 0.06 -10.26
N GLY A 113 2.68 1.13 -10.95
CA GLY A 113 2.47 1.11 -12.41
C GLY A 113 3.77 1.01 -13.19
N PHE A 114 4.90 1.27 -12.53
CA PHE A 114 6.24 1.19 -13.07
C PHE A 114 7.02 -0.01 -12.56
N GLY A 115 6.42 -0.99 -11.87
CA GLY A 115 7.15 -2.10 -11.20
C GLY A 115 8.11 -2.93 -12.08
N PHE A 116 8.05 -2.78 -13.41
CA PHE A 116 8.98 -3.35 -14.39
C PHE A 116 9.85 -2.32 -15.13
N TYR A 117 9.97 -1.10 -14.59
CA TYR A 117 10.70 -0.01 -15.22
C TYR A 117 12.21 -0.19 -15.02
N GLU A 118 12.94 -0.21 -16.12
CA GLU A 118 14.40 -0.20 -16.07
C GLU A 118 14.89 1.25 -15.90
N PRO A 119 15.62 1.58 -14.84
CA PRO A 119 16.25 0.66 -13.88
C PRO A 119 15.48 0.49 -12.56
N TYR A 120 15.30 -0.76 -12.12
CA TYR A 120 14.54 -1.14 -10.91
C TYR A 120 15.00 -0.45 -9.62
N TRP A 121 16.30 -0.18 -9.49
CA TRP A 121 16.87 0.49 -8.31
C TRP A 121 16.25 1.87 -8.06
N LEU A 122 15.80 2.56 -9.12
CA LEU A 122 15.22 3.90 -8.99
C LEU A 122 13.87 3.85 -8.26
N ILE A 123 13.08 2.80 -8.50
CA ILE A 123 11.81 2.56 -7.82
C ILE A 123 12.05 2.16 -6.36
N ASP A 124 13.01 1.26 -6.13
CA ASP A 124 13.38 0.84 -4.78
C ASP A 124 13.89 2.02 -3.94
N PHE A 125 14.71 2.87 -4.54
CA PHE A 125 15.19 4.10 -3.91
C PHE A 125 14.03 5.06 -3.58
N ALA A 126 13.11 5.27 -4.52
CA ALA A 126 11.93 6.10 -4.28
C ALA A 126 11.06 5.55 -3.14
N ASN A 127 10.84 4.23 -3.10
CA ASN A 127 10.12 3.55 -2.02
C ASN A 127 10.84 3.67 -0.67
N ALA A 128 12.17 3.57 -0.65
CA ALA A 128 12.97 3.81 0.56
C ALA A 128 12.81 5.27 1.06
N CYS A 129 12.75 6.24 0.15
CA CYS A 129 12.45 7.63 0.51
C CYS A 129 11.01 7.82 1.02
N VAL A 130 10.03 7.06 0.51
CA VAL A 130 8.68 7.04 1.10
C VAL A 130 8.73 6.53 2.53
N PHE A 131 9.43 5.43 2.78
CA PHE A 131 9.60 4.90 4.13
C PHE A 131 10.21 5.94 5.08
N LEU A 132 11.33 6.57 4.68
CA LEU A 132 11.97 7.61 5.49
C LEU A 132 11.05 8.81 5.77
N HIS A 133 10.30 9.26 4.76
CA HIS A 133 9.29 10.31 4.91
C HIS A 133 8.17 9.92 5.90
N LEU A 134 7.67 8.69 5.81
CA LEU A 134 6.61 8.19 6.69
C LEU A 134 7.10 8.03 8.14
N VAL A 135 8.35 7.63 8.36
CA VAL A 135 8.94 7.60 9.71
C VAL A 135 8.96 9.00 10.32
N GLY A 136 9.39 10.01 9.55
CA GLY A 136 9.36 11.40 9.99
C GLY A 136 7.94 11.90 10.30
N GLY A 137 7.00 11.60 9.40
CA GLY A 137 5.58 11.91 9.61
C GLY A 137 5.03 11.26 10.88
N TYR A 138 5.25 9.96 11.06
CA TYR A 138 4.83 9.20 12.24
C TYR A 138 5.35 9.85 13.53
N GLN A 139 6.63 10.22 13.57
CA GLN A 139 7.21 10.89 14.74
C GLN A 139 6.50 12.21 15.04
N VAL A 140 6.32 13.08 14.04
CA VAL A 140 5.70 14.40 14.23
C VAL A 140 4.22 14.29 14.61
N PHE A 141 3.44 13.41 13.97
CA PHE A 141 2.01 13.27 14.26
C PHE A 141 1.72 12.51 15.56
N SER A 142 2.64 11.67 16.03
CA SER A 142 2.46 10.94 17.30
C SER A 142 2.73 11.82 18.52
N GLN A 143 3.63 12.81 18.45
CA GLN A 143 3.97 13.66 19.62
C GLN A 143 2.76 14.38 20.23
N PRO A 144 1.88 15.05 19.47
CA PRO A 144 0.72 15.74 20.06
C PRO A 144 -0.24 14.77 20.74
N LEU A 145 -0.46 13.59 20.15
CA LEU A 145 -1.28 12.53 20.76
C LEU A 145 -0.67 12.05 22.08
N PHE A 146 0.65 11.87 22.11
CA PHE A 146 1.37 11.50 23.32
C PHE A 146 1.25 12.57 24.39
N ALA A 147 1.47 13.84 24.04
CA ALA A 147 1.38 14.96 24.96
C ALA A 147 -0.03 15.14 25.54
N ILE A 148 -1.07 15.08 24.70
CA ILE A 148 -2.47 15.20 25.13
C ILE A 148 -2.84 14.05 26.07
N THR A 149 -2.48 12.82 25.71
CA THR A 149 -2.82 11.64 26.51
C THR A 149 -2.07 11.65 27.84
N GLU A 150 -0.78 11.99 27.84
CA GLU A 150 0.02 12.11 29.07
C GLU A 150 -0.57 13.18 30.00
N ARG A 151 -0.87 14.37 29.48
CA ARG A 151 -1.50 15.46 30.27
C ARG A 151 -2.85 15.02 30.84
N TRP A 152 -3.66 14.29 30.07
CA TRP A 152 -4.95 13.79 30.52
C TRP A 152 -4.81 12.75 31.64
N ILE A 153 -3.90 11.79 31.48
CA ILE A 153 -3.66 10.74 32.48
C ILE A 153 -3.13 11.35 33.79
N ILE A 154 -2.16 12.27 33.70
CA ILE A 154 -1.60 12.97 34.87
C ILE A 154 -2.69 13.76 35.60
N LYS A 155 -3.53 14.51 34.87
CA LYS A 155 -4.62 15.28 35.48
C LYS A 155 -5.67 14.38 36.15
N LYS A 156 -5.90 13.19 35.60
CA LYS A 156 -6.89 12.23 36.12
C LYS A 156 -6.39 11.44 37.33
N PHE A 157 -5.09 11.17 37.40
CA PHE A 157 -4.47 10.36 38.46
C PHE A 157 -3.31 11.09 39.17
N PRO A 158 -3.58 12.22 39.87
CA PRO A 158 -2.53 13.06 40.46
C PRO A 158 -1.74 12.39 41.60
N ASN A 159 -2.31 11.37 42.26
CA ASN A 159 -1.70 10.71 43.41
C ASN A 159 -0.85 9.48 43.06
N CYS A 160 -0.78 9.09 41.78
CA CYS A 160 -0.03 7.91 41.35
C CYS A 160 1.45 8.25 41.15
N ARG A 161 2.26 8.05 42.19
CA ARG A 161 3.72 8.33 42.21
C ARG A 161 4.49 7.68 41.05
N THR A 162 4.11 6.47 40.64
CA THR A 162 4.72 5.71 39.54
C THR A 162 4.53 6.33 38.14
N LEU A 163 3.55 7.22 37.97
CA LEU A 163 3.33 7.94 36.70
C LEU A 163 4.27 9.16 36.56
N HIS A 164 4.78 9.66 37.69
CA HIS A 164 5.55 10.91 37.77
C HIS A 164 7.06 10.70 37.94
N GLU A 165 7.51 9.50 38.31
CA GLU A 165 8.93 9.21 38.52
C GLU A 165 9.66 8.93 37.19
N ASP A 166 10.69 9.73 36.92
CA ASP A 166 11.67 9.46 35.87
C ASP A 166 12.77 8.53 36.43
N TYR A 167 12.83 7.30 35.92
CA TYR A 167 13.87 6.33 36.23
C TYR A 167 15.08 6.54 35.31
N ASN A 168 16.25 6.79 35.89
CA ASN A 168 17.52 6.86 35.17
C ASN A 168 18.30 5.56 35.40
N PRO A 169 18.33 4.61 34.44
CA PRO A 169 19.14 3.42 34.57
C PRO A 169 20.63 3.80 34.48
N LYS A 170 21.43 3.36 35.46
CA LYS A 170 22.87 3.62 35.51
C LYS A 170 23.66 3.07 34.30
N LEU A 171 23.06 2.15 33.54
CA LEU A 171 23.69 1.47 32.41
C LEU A 171 23.80 2.34 31.14
N ILE A 172 22.91 3.34 30.98
CA ILE A 172 22.91 4.24 29.80
C ILE A 172 22.79 5.68 30.29
N PRO A 173 23.92 6.43 30.34
CA PRO A 173 23.91 7.83 30.72
C PRO A 173 22.99 8.65 29.78
N GLY A 174 21.99 9.33 30.34
CA GLY A 174 21.07 10.20 29.60
C GLY A 174 19.71 9.61 29.26
N LEU A 175 19.46 8.31 29.53
CA LEU A 175 18.17 7.69 29.27
C LEU A 175 17.17 7.95 30.43
N ARG A 176 16.29 8.95 30.30
CA ARG A 176 15.19 9.17 31.25
C ARG A 176 13.99 8.30 30.88
N LEU A 177 13.70 7.27 31.67
CA LEU A 177 12.56 6.37 31.47
C LEU A 177 11.41 6.75 32.38
N ASN A 178 10.26 7.02 31.79
CA ASN A 178 9.01 7.16 32.54
C ASN A 178 8.12 5.96 32.19
N LEU A 179 7.64 5.23 33.19
CA LEU A 179 6.86 4.00 32.99
C LEU A 179 5.57 4.25 32.21
N LEU A 180 4.89 5.37 32.47
CA LEU A 180 3.69 5.77 31.72
C LEU A 180 4.03 5.97 30.24
N ARG A 181 5.09 6.73 29.94
CA ARG A 181 5.52 6.98 28.56
C ARG A 181 5.91 5.69 27.85
N LEU A 182 6.63 4.80 28.53
CA LEU A 182 7.06 3.52 27.95
C LEU A 182 5.84 2.65 27.62
N CYS A 183 5.00 2.36 28.62
CA CYS A 183 3.82 1.50 28.45
C CYS A 183 2.86 2.07 27.38
N PHE A 184 2.58 3.37 27.44
CA PHE A 184 1.66 3.99 26.50
C PHE A 184 2.19 4.00 25.06
N ARG A 185 3.46 4.36 24.84
CA ARG A 185 4.05 4.36 23.50
C ARG A 185 4.11 2.96 22.92
N THR A 186 4.48 1.95 23.71
CA THR A 186 4.49 0.56 23.27
C THR A 186 3.08 0.06 22.94
N ALA A 187 2.09 0.35 23.79
CA ALA A 187 0.70 -0.01 23.54
C ALA A 187 0.15 0.67 22.28
N TYR A 188 0.48 1.95 22.05
CA TYR A 188 0.10 2.68 20.85
C TYR A 188 0.70 2.08 19.57
N VAL A 189 1.99 1.72 19.59
CA VAL A 189 2.65 1.06 18.45
C VAL A 189 2.02 -0.32 18.20
N ALA A 190 1.83 -1.12 19.25
CA ALA A 190 1.22 -2.44 19.14
C ALA A 190 -0.22 -2.35 18.59
N PHE A 191 -1.00 -1.38 19.06
CA PHE A 191 -2.36 -1.14 18.60
C PHE A 191 -2.42 -0.72 17.14
N THR A 192 -1.64 0.29 16.73
CA THR A 192 -1.62 0.77 15.33
C THR A 192 -1.10 -0.29 14.37
N THR A 193 -0.09 -1.07 14.77
CA THR A 193 0.41 -2.21 14.00
C THR A 193 -0.62 -3.33 13.92
N GLY A 194 -1.28 -3.67 15.03
CA GLY A 194 -2.37 -4.65 15.05
C GLY A 194 -3.52 -4.26 14.14
N PHE A 195 -3.93 -2.98 14.16
CA PHE A 195 -4.93 -2.45 13.23
C PHE A 195 -4.50 -2.58 11.76
N ALA A 196 -3.25 -2.25 11.45
CA ALA A 196 -2.72 -2.39 10.09
C ALA A 196 -2.68 -3.85 9.61
N ILE A 197 -2.41 -4.80 10.51
CA ILE A 197 -2.41 -6.24 10.20
C ILE A 197 -3.86 -6.77 10.03
N LEU A 198 -4.79 -6.31 10.87
CA LEU A 198 -6.20 -6.74 10.84
C LEU A 198 -6.96 -6.19 9.63
N PHE A 199 -6.58 -5.01 9.15
CA PHE A 199 -7.20 -4.36 7.99
C PHE A 199 -6.12 -3.97 6.96
N PRO A 200 -5.48 -4.94 6.29
CA PRO A 200 -4.35 -4.70 5.39
C PRO A 200 -4.78 -4.17 4.01
N ASP A 201 -6.08 -4.07 3.74
CA ASP A 201 -6.59 -3.98 2.37
C ASP A 201 -6.70 -2.55 1.83
N LYS A 202 -6.50 -2.45 0.51
CA LYS A 202 -6.67 -1.22 -0.27
C LYS A 202 -8.13 -0.72 -0.18
N PRO A 203 -8.37 0.58 0.02
CA PRO A 203 -9.70 1.17 -0.11
C PRO A 203 -10.32 0.83 -1.48
N GLY A 204 -11.54 0.27 -1.49
CA GLY A 204 -12.31 0.00 -2.71
C GLY A 204 -12.10 -1.37 -3.39
N HIS A 205 -11.20 -2.22 -2.90
CA HIS A 205 -10.97 -3.57 -3.45
C HIS A 205 -11.49 -4.71 -2.56
N HIS A 206 -12.27 -4.41 -1.53
CA HIS A 206 -12.93 -5.46 -0.74
C HIS A 206 -14.11 -6.02 -1.53
N ASP A 207 -13.85 -7.07 -2.29
CA ASP A 207 -14.92 -7.93 -2.79
C ASP A 207 -15.28 -8.94 -1.70
N PHE A 208 -16.15 -8.53 -0.78
CA PHE A 208 -16.66 -9.37 0.29
C PHE A 208 -17.33 -10.65 -0.24
N PHE A 209 -17.81 -10.65 -1.49
CA PHE A 209 -18.36 -11.84 -2.12
C PHE A 209 -17.27 -12.82 -2.55
N VAL A 210 -16.11 -12.34 -3.00
CA VAL A 210 -14.92 -13.17 -3.26
C VAL A 210 -14.30 -13.66 -1.96
N LEU A 211 -14.15 -12.80 -0.94
CA LEU A 211 -13.65 -13.22 0.38
C LEU A 211 -14.56 -14.31 0.98
N LYS A 212 -15.88 -14.16 0.90
CA LYS A 212 -16.84 -15.18 1.35
C LYS A 212 -16.79 -16.48 0.55
N LYS A 213 -16.27 -16.46 -0.68
CA LYS A 213 -15.98 -17.67 -1.47
C LYS A 213 -14.64 -18.32 -1.14
N LEU A 214 -13.68 -17.56 -0.62
CA LEU A 214 -12.34 -18.02 -0.24
C LEU A 214 -12.24 -18.45 1.23
N VAL A 215 -13.26 -18.11 2.01
CA VAL A 215 -13.37 -18.35 3.45
C VAL A 215 -14.47 -19.38 3.71
N LEU A 216 -14.20 -20.38 4.54
CA LEU A 216 -15.15 -21.41 4.96
C LEU A 216 -16.25 -20.80 5.86
N PRO A 217 -17.40 -21.47 6.05
CA PRO A 217 -18.49 -20.97 6.89
C PRO A 217 -18.09 -20.63 8.33
N ASP A 218 -16.98 -21.18 8.83
CA ASP A 218 -16.40 -20.94 10.16
C ASP A 218 -15.43 -19.74 10.21
N GLY A 219 -15.20 -19.04 9.08
CA GLY A 219 -14.31 -17.89 9.01
C GLY A 219 -12.84 -18.23 8.71
N SER A 220 -12.49 -19.51 8.56
CA SER A 220 -11.13 -19.93 8.21
C SER A 220 -10.87 -19.84 6.70
N THR A 221 -9.63 -19.57 6.29
CA THR A 221 -9.26 -19.60 4.86
C THR A 221 -8.83 -21.00 4.46
N LEU A 222 -9.18 -21.44 3.23
CA LEU A 222 -8.68 -22.69 2.64
C LEU A 222 -7.19 -22.56 2.32
N ARG A 223 -6.34 -22.55 3.36
CA ARG A 223 -4.89 -22.42 3.22
C ARG A 223 -4.27 -23.78 2.90
N ALA A 224 -3.46 -23.79 1.85
CA ALA A 224 -2.70 -24.97 1.49
C ALA A 224 -1.47 -25.15 2.42
N LYS A 225 -1.18 -26.39 2.81
CA LYS A 225 -0.10 -26.71 3.76
C LYS A 225 1.29 -26.68 3.13
N LEU A 226 1.38 -26.96 1.83
CA LEU A 226 2.63 -27.05 1.09
C LEU A 226 2.67 -26.03 -0.05
N PRO A 227 3.79 -25.87 -0.76
CA PRO A 227 3.79 -25.23 -2.07
C PRO A 227 2.99 -26.08 -3.08
N GLY A 228 2.27 -25.43 -4.00
CA GLY A 228 1.56 -26.15 -5.06
C GLY A 228 2.52 -26.95 -5.94
N ARG A 229 2.23 -28.23 -6.16
CA ARG A 229 3.07 -29.13 -6.97
C ARG A 229 2.37 -29.46 -8.28
N PRO A 230 3.09 -29.52 -9.42
CA PRO A 230 2.51 -30.05 -10.65
C PRO A 230 2.02 -31.49 -10.45
N THR A 231 0.90 -31.87 -11.05
CA THR A 231 0.52 -33.28 -11.14
C THR A 231 1.47 -34.03 -12.06
N ARG A 232 1.48 -35.36 -11.94
CA ARG A 232 2.46 -36.20 -12.65
C ARG A 232 2.40 -36.05 -14.16
N ASP A 233 1.21 -35.86 -14.71
CA ASP A 233 0.96 -35.67 -16.14
C ASP A 233 1.42 -34.30 -16.68
N CYS A 234 1.75 -33.34 -15.80
CA CYS A 234 2.29 -32.04 -16.19
C CYS A 234 3.83 -31.98 -16.19
N LEU A 235 4.53 -32.90 -15.53
CA LEU A 235 5.98 -32.79 -15.29
C LEU A 235 6.83 -32.82 -16.58
N PHE A 236 6.31 -33.41 -17.66
CA PHE A 236 7.02 -33.54 -18.94
C PHE A 236 6.16 -33.08 -20.12
N SER A 237 5.12 -32.31 -19.85
CA SER A 237 4.23 -31.75 -20.84
C SER A 237 4.48 -30.25 -20.94
N ASP A 238 4.24 -29.66 -22.11
CA ASP A 238 4.29 -28.20 -22.28
C ASP A 238 2.86 -27.63 -22.27
N PRO A 239 2.28 -27.33 -21.09
CA PRO A 239 0.92 -26.83 -20.97
C PRO A 239 0.72 -25.43 -21.56
N THR A 240 1.78 -24.83 -22.11
CA THR A 240 1.73 -23.49 -22.71
C THR A 240 1.64 -23.50 -24.23
N ARG A 241 2.02 -24.60 -24.89
CA ARG A 241 2.17 -24.64 -26.36
C ARG A 241 1.69 -25.91 -27.03
N ASP A 242 1.52 -27.01 -26.30
CA ASP A 242 1.21 -28.29 -26.92
C ASP A 242 -0.24 -28.42 -27.44
N GLY A 243 -1.10 -27.43 -27.14
CA GLY A 243 -2.51 -27.40 -27.53
C GLY A 243 -3.37 -28.50 -26.91
N LYS A 244 -2.85 -29.24 -25.92
CA LYS A 244 -3.47 -30.47 -25.39
C LYS A 244 -3.44 -30.57 -23.88
N SER A 245 -2.40 -30.07 -23.22
CA SER A 245 -2.22 -30.21 -21.77
C SER A 245 -2.72 -28.98 -21.03
N LEU A 246 -3.38 -29.23 -19.90
CA LEU A 246 -3.71 -28.20 -18.91
C LEU A 246 -2.66 -28.23 -17.81
N LEU A 247 -2.29 -27.07 -17.27
CA LEU A 247 -1.44 -26.99 -16.10
C LEU A 247 -2.28 -27.35 -14.87
N LYS A 248 -1.95 -28.46 -14.25
CA LYS A 248 -2.60 -28.95 -13.04
C LYS A 248 -1.64 -28.84 -11.87
N ILE A 249 -2.06 -28.12 -10.83
CA ILE A 249 -1.27 -27.90 -9.62
C ILE A 249 -2.10 -28.39 -8.45
N TRP A 250 -1.54 -29.27 -7.65
CA TRP A 250 -2.21 -29.86 -6.51
C TRP A 250 -1.55 -29.50 -5.18
N ASN A 251 -2.33 -29.60 -4.10
CA ASN A 251 -1.91 -29.36 -2.74
C ASN A 251 -2.87 -30.03 -1.74
N MET A 252 -2.57 -29.92 -0.44
CA MET A 252 -3.42 -30.41 0.65
C MET A 252 -3.74 -29.29 1.63
N ASN A 253 -4.92 -29.35 2.24
CA ASN A 253 -5.27 -28.58 3.44
C ASN A 253 -5.57 -29.53 4.61
N ASP A 254 -6.14 -29.02 5.71
CA ASP A 254 -6.50 -29.83 6.89
C ASP A 254 -7.63 -30.85 6.65
N PHE A 255 -8.43 -30.66 5.60
CA PHE A 255 -9.68 -31.40 5.38
C PHE A 255 -9.70 -32.22 4.07
N THR A 256 -9.00 -31.77 3.03
CA THR A 256 -9.07 -32.36 1.67
C THR A 256 -7.87 -31.98 0.79
N GLY A 257 -7.78 -32.62 -0.38
CA GLY A 257 -6.89 -32.24 -1.47
C GLY A 257 -7.46 -31.07 -2.29
N ILE A 258 -6.61 -30.11 -2.63
CA ILE A 258 -6.95 -28.96 -3.49
C ILE A 258 -6.25 -29.18 -4.83
N LEU A 259 -6.99 -28.98 -5.92
CA LEU A 259 -6.45 -29.02 -7.28
C LEU A 259 -6.85 -27.76 -8.05
N GLY A 260 -5.85 -27.04 -8.56
CA GLY A 260 -6.02 -25.95 -9.51
C GLY A 260 -5.72 -26.45 -10.93
N VAL A 261 -6.58 -26.09 -11.88
CA VAL A 261 -6.47 -26.50 -13.29
C VAL A 261 -6.53 -25.23 -14.14
N PHE A 262 -5.50 -25.02 -14.95
CA PHE A 262 -5.30 -23.79 -15.68
C PHE A 262 -5.06 -24.07 -17.16
N ASN A 263 -5.78 -23.35 -18.02
CA ASN A 263 -5.47 -23.30 -19.45
C ASN A 263 -4.39 -22.24 -19.66
N CYS A 264 -3.13 -22.68 -19.80
CA CYS A 264 -1.98 -21.81 -19.99
C CYS A 264 -1.56 -21.69 -21.45
N GLN A 265 -2.34 -22.24 -22.38
CA GLN A 265 -2.03 -22.24 -23.80
C GLN A 265 -1.94 -20.79 -24.32
N GLY A 266 -0.97 -20.53 -25.19
CA GLY A 266 -0.82 -19.18 -25.76
C GLY A 266 -0.01 -18.21 -24.91
N ALA A 267 0.53 -18.63 -23.76
CA ALA A 267 1.34 -17.78 -22.88
C ALA A 267 2.64 -18.48 -22.46
N ALA A 268 3.80 -17.87 -22.72
CA ALA A 268 5.09 -18.48 -22.35
C ALA A 268 6.08 -17.45 -21.81
N TRP A 269 6.98 -17.91 -20.93
CA TRP A 269 8.07 -17.09 -20.41
C TRP A 269 9.09 -16.78 -21.51
N CYS A 270 9.36 -15.49 -21.74
CA CYS A 270 10.40 -15.04 -22.65
C CYS A 270 11.66 -14.68 -21.86
N ARG A 271 12.76 -15.41 -22.08
CA ARG A 271 14.04 -15.17 -21.38
C ARG A 271 14.67 -13.82 -21.73
N VAL A 272 14.49 -13.35 -22.96
CA VAL A 272 15.09 -12.09 -23.44
C VAL A 272 14.43 -10.87 -22.81
N SER A 273 13.10 -10.90 -22.68
CA SER A 273 12.33 -9.78 -22.12
C SER A 273 11.93 -9.97 -20.65
N THR A 274 12.38 -11.09 -20.04
CA THR A 274 12.09 -11.47 -18.65
C THR A 274 10.63 -11.25 -18.24
N LYS A 275 9.70 -11.57 -19.14
CA LYS A 275 8.25 -11.44 -18.92
C LYS A 275 7.52 -12.59 -19.59
N ASN A 276 6.32 -12.89 -19.09
CA ASN A 276 5.38 -13.77 -19.78
C ASN A 276 4.83 -13.03 -20.99
N LEU A 277 5.02 -13.62 -22.18
CA LEU A 277 4.45 -13.13 -23.43
C LEU A 277 3.23 -13.97 -23.79
N VAL A 278 2.13 -13.29 -24.07
CA VAL A 278 0.94 -13.89 -24.68
C VAL A 278 1.15 -13.84 -26.19
N HIS A 279 1.28 -15.00 -26.82
CA HIS A 279 1.44 -15.15 -28.26
C HIS A 279 0.14 -15.59 -28.95
N ASN A 280 -0.82 -16.11 -28.19
CA ASN A 280 -2.18 -16.35 -28.65
C ASN A 280 -3.17 -15.87 -27.58
N GLU A 281 -3.93 -14.82 -27.89
CA GLU A 281 -4.92 -14.23 -26.97
C GLU A 281 -6.21 -15.05 -26.86
N GLN A 282 -6.45 -15.97 -27.81
CA GLN A 282 -7.64 -16.82 -27.85
C GLN A 282 -7.23 -18.29 -28.11
N PRO A 283 -6.57 -18.94 -27.14
CA PRO A 283 -6.28 -20.37 -27.25
C PRO A 283 -7.58 -21.17 -27.34
N GLY A 284 -7.55 -22.27 -28.10
CA GLY A 284 -8.68 -23.19 -28.22
C GLY A 284 -9.05 -23.82 -26.87
N ALA A 285 -10.29 -24.32 -26.78
CA ALA A 285 -10.74 -25.05 -25.60
C ALA A 285 -10.01 -26.39 -25.49
N VAL A 286 -9.45 -26.67 -24.31
CA VAL A 286 -8.77 -27.92 -23.99
C VAL A 286 -9.55 -28.64 -22.89
N SER A 287 -9.72 -29.94 -23.02
CA SER A 287 -10.39 -30.80 -22.03
C SER A 287 -9.39 -31.77 -21.41
N CYS A 288 -9.55 -32.05 -20.11
CA CYS A 288 -8.74 -33.06 -19.42
C CYS A 288 -9.60 -33.85 -18.42
N THR A 289 -9.13 -35.05 -18.08
CA THR A 289 -9.66 -35.82 -16.94
C THR A 289 -8.74 -35.68 -15.75
N ILE A 290 -9.32 -35.72 -14.56
CA ILE A 290 -8.61 -35.63 -13.27
C ILE A 290 -9.00 -36.85 -12.44
N GLN A 291 -8.00 -37.54 -11.91
CA GLN A 291 -8.18 -38.67 -11.01
C GLN A 291 -7.35 -38.49 -9.75
N ALA A 292 -7.78 -39.07 -8.63
CA ALA A 292 -7.04 -39.00 -7.37
C ALA A 292 -5.59 -39.52 -7.48
N LYS A 293 -5.34 -40.45 -8.40
CA LYS A 293 -4.01 -41.01 -8.68
C LYS A 293 -3.04 -40.05 -9.39
N ASP A 294 -3.53 -38.93 -9.92
CA ASP A 294 -2.71 -37.92 -10.60
C ASP A 294 -1.95 -37.04 -9.58
N VAL A 295 -2.35 -37.14 -8.32
CA VAL A 295 -1.80 -36.46 -7.16
C VAL A 295 -0.94 -37.45 -6.37
N HIS A 296 0.30 -37.05 -6.07
CA HIS A 296 1.23 -37.84 -5.25
C HIS A 296 0.98 -37.58 -3.77
N ILE A 297 0.04 -38.30 -3.15
CA ILE A 297 -0.17 -38.25 -1.68
C ILE A 297 1.06 -38.83 -0.97
#